data_AF-A0A1V5Z9V0-F1
#
_entry.id   AF-A0A1V5Z9V0-F1
#
_cell.length_a   1.000
_cell.length_b   1.000
_cell.length_c   1.000
_cell.angle_alpha   90.00
_cell.angle_beta   90.00
_cell.angle_gamma   90.00
#
_symmetry.space_group_name_H-M   'P 1'
#
loop_
_entity.id
_entity.type
_entity.pdbx_description
1 polymer ?
#
loop_
_entity_poly.entity_id
_entity_poly.type
_entity_poly.pdbx_seq_one_letter_code
_entity_poly.pdbx_strand_id
1 'polypeptide(L)'
;MIAPKKRRPNGRHQNRLTSNSLPQRVLNVKTSLPAILFYVEELPGMVLRRESGWHDGGLCPFHDDQHAGSFKINLDTGAFRCFSCGAAGGDIIAFYRLRYCTDFMTALSDLEGRAGIWR
;
A
#
# COMPACT_ATOMS: atom_id res chain seq x y z
N MET A 1 -30.64 41.93 42.58
CA MET A 1 -31.00 41.44 41.23
C MET A 1 -29.78 40.73 40.66
N ILE A 2 -29.76 39.39 40.68
CA ILE A 2 -28.60 38.57 40.25
C ILE A 2 -28.90 38.07 38.83
N ALA A 3 -28.10 38.51 37.86
CA ALA A 3 -28.20 38.06 36.47
C ALA A 3 -27.75 36.59 36.33
N PRO A 4 -28.43 35.75 35.53
CA PRO A 4 -28.01 34.37 35.33
C PRO A 4 -26.78 34.33 34.41
N LYS A 5 -25.68 33.74 34.90
CA LYS A 5 -24.49 33.43 34.09
C LYS A 5 -24.90 32.40 33.03
N LYS A 6 -25.01 32.83 31.76
CA LYS A 6 -25.19 31.96 30.60
C LYS A 6 -24.03 30.95 30.54
N ARG A 7 -24.31 29.67 30.82
CA ARG A 7 -23.36 28.59 30.57
C ARG A 7 -23.13 28.49 29.06
N ARG A 8 -21.91 28.78 28.60
CA ARG A 8 -21.47 28.50 27.23
C ARG A 8 -21.50 26.98 27.04
N PRO A 9 -22.15 26.44 25.99
CA PRO A 9 -22.04 25.02 25.72
C PRO A 9 -20.59 24.71 25.38
N ASN A 10 -20.09 23.67 26.03
CA ASN A 10 -18.74 23.16 25.90
C ASN A 10 -18.55 22.74 24.43
N GLY A 11 -17.81 23.55 23.67
CA GLY A 11 -17.42 23.25 22.30
C GLY A 11 -16.51 22.05 22.31
N ARG A 12 -17.09 20.85 22.30
CA ARG A 12 -16.40 19.61 22.00
C ARG A 12 -15.91 19.78 20.56
N HIS A 13 -14.65 20.22 20.43
CA HIS A 13 -13.92 20.22 19.18
C HIS A 13 -14.00 18.78 18.66
N GLN A 14 -14.96 18.53 17.79
CA GLN A 14 -15.00 17.31 17.01
C GLN A 14 -13.70 17.32 16.22
N ASN A 15 -12.91 16.28 16.43
CA ASN A 15 -11.61 16.07 15.81
C ASN A 15 -11.82 15.93 14.30
N ARG A 16 -12.01 17.06 13.60
CA ARG A 16 -12.20 17.18 12.15
C ARG A 16 -10.85 17.19 11.45
N LEU A 17 -9.98 16.28 11.87
CA LEU A 17 -8.62 16.02 11.40
C LEU A 17 -8.48 14.51 11.68
N THR A 18 -8.35 13.53 10.76
CA THR A 18 -7.52 13.49 9.55
C THR A 18 -7.82 12.25 8.67
N SER A 19 -9.07 11.85 8.42
CA SER A 19 -9.32 10.64 7.59
C SER A 19 -8.78 10.73 6.15
N ASN A 20 -8.42 11.94 5.68
CA ASN A 20 -8.02 12.22 4.31
C ASN A 20 -6.59 12.76 4.13
N SER A 21 -5.73 12.77 5.16
CA SER A 21 -4.34 13.21 4.97
C SER A 21 -3.57 12.18 4.12
N LEU A 22 -2.61 12.63 3.29
CA LEU A 22 -1.83 11.71 2.44
C LEU A 22 -1.13 10.59 3.23
N PRO A 23 -0.46 10.87 4.38
CA PRO A 23 0.13 9.80 5.18
C PRO A 23 -0.90 8.81 5.70
N GLN A 24 -2.08 9.29 6.10
CA GLN A 24 -3.15 8.41 6.58
C GLN A 24 -3.71 7.54 5.45
N ARG A 25 -3.88 8.09 4.25
CA ARG A 25 -4.32 7.34 3.07
C ARG A 25 -3.36 6.21 2.72
N VAL A 26 -2.05 6.50 2.70
CA VAL A 26 -1.01 5.48 2.48
C VAL A 26 -1.09 4.39 3.54
N LEU A 27 -1.24 4.77 4.82
CA LEU A 27 -1.38 3.82 5.90
C LEU A 27 -2.63 2.95 5.71
N ASN A 28 -3.78 3.56 5.41
CA ASN A 28 -5.04 2.86 5.21
C ASN A 28 -4.94 1.82 4.09
N VAL A 29 -4.31 2.17 2.96
CA VAL A 29 -4.07 1.20 1.87
C VAL A 29 -3.21 0.04 2.34
N LYS A 30 -2.07 0.32 2.99
CA LYS A 30 -1.15 -0.74 3.46
C LYS A 30 -1.75 -1.65 4.52
N THR A 31 -2.66 -1.15 5.35
CA THR A 31 -3.34 -1.97 6.36
C THR A 31 -4.52 -2.75 5.80
N SER A 32 -5.23 -2.20 4.81
CA SER A 32 -6.45 -2.80 4.26
C SER A 32 -6.16 -3.76 3.09
N LEU A 33 -5.04 -3.55 2.38
CA LEU A 33 -4.52 -4.43 1.34
C LEU A 33 -3.12 -4.92 1.71
N PRO A 34 -3.00 -6.00 2.51
CA PRO A 34 -1.72 -6.60 2.87
C PRO A 34 -0.92 -7.03 1.62
N ALA A 35 0.41 -6.96 1.70
CA ALA A 35 1.29 -7.29 0.58
C ALA A 35 1.08 -8.71 0.04
N ILE A 36 0.75 -9.68 0.89
CA ILE A 36 0.45 -11.05 0.45
C ILE A 36 -0.76 -11.11 -0.48
N LEU A 37 -1.85 -10.40 -0.17
CA LEU A 37 -3.04 -10.41 -1.02
C LEU A 37 -2.75 -9.70 -2.35
N PHE A 38 -2.05 -8.57 -2.27
CA PHE A 38 -1.61 -7.84 -3.46
C PHE A 38 -0.75 -8.71 -4.39
N TYR A 39 0.29 -9.36 -3.87
CA TYR A 39 1.22 -10.11 -4.71
C TYR A 39 0.66 -11.44 -5.22
N VAL A 40 -0.26 -12.09 -4.50
CA VAL A 40 -0.96 -13.27 -5.02
C VAL A 40 -1.73 -12.94 -6.30
N GLU A 41 -2.30 -11.74 -6.40
CA GLU A 41 -3.00 -11.27 -7.60
C GLU A 41 -2.01 -10.87 -8.72
N GLU A 42 -0.95 -10.13 -8.39
CA GLU A 42 -0.02 -9.58 -9.37
C GLU A 42 1.01 -10.60 -9.89
N LEU A 43 1.28 -11.66 -9.13
CA LEU A 43 2.36 -12.63 -9.40
C LEU A 43 1.85 -14.08 -9.32
N PRO A 44 1.15 -14.59 -10.34
CA PRO A 44 0.60 -15.95 -10.35
C PRO A 44 1.65 -17.06 -10.16
N GLY A 45 2.92 -16.79 -10.51
CA GLY A 45 4.03 -17.73 -10.38
C GLY A 45 4.83 -17.62 -9.07
N MET A 46 4.40 -16.77 -8.12
CA MET A 46 5.12 -16.60 -6.87
C MET A 46 5.05 -17.85 -5.99
N VAL A 47 6.11 -18.10 -5.21
CA VAL A 47 6.18 -19.25 -4.31
C VAL A 47 6.13 -18.77 -2.87
N LEU A 48 4.99 -19.05 -2.22
CA LEU A 48 4.83 -18.80 -0.79
C LEU A 48 5.65 -19.79 0.04
N ARG A 49 6.25 -19.27 1.10
CA ARG A 49 7.01 -20.05 2.09
C ARG A 49 6.49 -19.73 3.48
N ARG A 50 6.79 -20.59 4.45
CA ARG A 50 6.30 -20.42 5.83
C ARG A 50 7.09 -19.35 6.60
N GLU A 51 8.30 -19.05 6.16
CA GLU A 51 9.11 -17.95 6.71
C GLU A 51 8.52 -16.56 6.40
N SER A 52 8.81 -15.59 7.25
CA SER A 52 8.55 -14.17 7.00
C SER A 52 9.65 -13.54 6.13
N GLY A 53 9.41 -12.33 5.65
CA GLY A 53 10.42 -11.54 4.94
C GLY A 53 10.41 -11.74 3.43
N TRP A 54 11.56 -12.11 2.87
CA TRP A 54 11.78 -12.13 1.42
C TRP A 54 11.43 -13.48 0.78
N HIS A 55 10.61 -13.43 -0.27
CA HIS A 55 10.14 -14.58 -1.04
C HIS A 55 10.51 -14.47 -2.51
N ASP A 56 10.43 -15.60 -3.20
CA ASP A 56 10.52 -15.63 -4.65
C ASP A 56 9.20 -15.16 -5.28
N GLY A 57 9.26 -14.06 -6.01
CA GLY A 57 8.13 -13.49 -6.73
C GLY A 57 7.86 -14.16 -8.08
N GLY A 58 8.65 -15.16 -8.48
CA GLY A 58 8.54 -15.81 -9.77
C GLY A 58 9.28 -15.04 -10.87
N LEU A 59 8.65 -14.92 -12.05
CA LEU A 59 9.18 -14.12 -13.15
C LEU A 59 9.04 -12.63 -12.84
N CYS A 60 10.06 -11.84 -13.15
CA CYS A 60 9.99 -10.40 -12.99
C CYS A 60 8.96 -9.78 -13.94
N PRO A 61 7.99 -8.99 -13.45
CA PRO A 61 6.99 -8.35 -14.31
C PRO A 61 7.49 -7.06 -14.97
N PHE A 62 8.76 -6.68 -14.76
CA PHE A 62 9.35 -5.40 -15.21
C PHE A 62 10.32 -5.55 -16.39
N HIS A 63 10.56 -6.77 -16.84
CA HIS A 63 11.29 -7.06 -18.08
C HIS A 63 10.82 -8.40 -18.64
N ASP A 64 11.26 -8.75 -19.84
CA ASP A 64 10.98 -10.05 -20.46
C ASP A 64 11.81 -11.16 -19.79
N ASP A 65 11.42 -11.54 -18.58
CA ASP A 65 12.12 -12.51 -17.75
C ASP A 65 11.78 -13.95 -18.16
N GLN A 66 12.82 -14.76 -18.34
CA GLN A 66 12.68 -16.16 -18.79
C GLN A 66 12.89 -17.16 -17.65
N HIS A 67 13.48 -16.73 -16.53
CA HIS A 67 13.86 -17.64 -15.44
C HIS A 67 13.52 -17.02 -14.08
N ALA A 68 12.68 -17.73 -13.32
CA ALA A 68 12.38 -17.34 -11.95
C ALA A 68 13.62 -17.42 -11.05
N GLY A 69 13.66 -16.59 -10.01
CA GLY A 69 14.76 -16.56 -9.04
C GLY A 69 15.35 -15.18 -8.82
N SER A 70 15.31 -14.30 -9.83
CA SER A 70 15.86 -12.95 -9.73
C SER A 70 14.90 -11.94 -9.13
N PHE A 71 13.59 -12.20 -9.19
CA PHE A 71 12.58 -11.30 -8.66
C PHE A 71 12.20 -11.69 -7.22
N LYS A 72 12.52 -10.82 -6.25
CA LYS A 72 12.20 -11.04 -4.84
C LYS A 72 11.22 -9.99 -4.34
N ILE A 73 10.28 -10.43 -3.51
CA ILE A 73 9.30 -9.59 -2.82
C ILE A 73 9.43 -9.77 -1.32
N ASN A 74 9.15 -8.74 -0.54
CA ASN A 74 9.09 -8.82 0.92
C ASN A 74 7.62 -8.72 1.34
N LEU A 75 7.09 -9.77 1.96
CA LEU A 75 5.67 -9.82 2.34
C LEU A 75 5.35 -9.04 3.62
N ASP A 76 6.36 -8.67 4.41
CA ASP A 76 6.17 -7.86 5.62
C ASP A 76 6.10 -6.36 5.28
N THR A 77 6.95 -5.89 4.36
CA THR A 77 7.05 -4.47 4.00
C THR A 77 6.36 -4.11 2.69
N GLY A 78 6.10 -5.11 1.84
CA GLY A 78 5.64 -4.92 0.47
C GLY A 78 6.76 -4.53 -0.51
N ALA A 79 8.01 -4.44 -0.08
CA ALA A 79 9.14 -4.10 -0.94
C ALA A 79 9.40 -5.16 -2.03
N PHE A 80 10.07 -4.78 -3.11
CA PHE A 80 10.50 -5.70 -4.16
C PHE A 80 11.86 -5.31 -4.73
N ARG A 81 12.55 -6.30 -5.30
CA ARG A 81 13.79 -6.10 -6.05
C ARG A 81 13.96 -7.19 -7.10
N CYS A 82 14.26 -6.78 -8.34
CA CYS A 82 14.81 -7.65 -9.35
C CYS A 82 16.32 -7.50 -9.40
N PHE A 83 17.05 -8.59 -9.20
CA PHE A 83 18.52 -8.59 -9.31
C PHE A 83 19.03 -8.63 -10.76
N SER A 84 18.18 -8.95 -11.73
CA SER A 84 18.53 -8.95 -13.16
C SER A 84 18.40 -7.56 -13.81
N CYS A 85 17.22 -6.93 -13.71
CA CYS A 85 16.96 -5.64 -14.38
C CYS A 85 17.09 -4.42 -13.45
N GLY A 86 17.30 -4.62 -12.15
CA GLY A 86 17.47 -3.55 -11.18
C GLY A 86 16.18 -2.88 -10.70
N ALA A 87 15.01 -3.26 -11.23
CA ALA A 87 13.72 -2.77 -10.76
C ALA A 87 13.57 -2.99 -9.25
N ALA A 88 13.24 -1.94 -8.49
CA ALA A 88 13.10 -2.02 -7.04
C ALA A 88 12.09 -0.98 -6.52
N GLY A 89 11.53 -1.26 -5.35
CA GLY A 89 10.64 -0.35 -4.64
C GLY A 89 10.40 -0.78 -3.19
N GLY A 90 9.98 0.16 -2.35
CA GLY A 90 9.86 -0.03 -0.91
C GLY A 90 8.49 -0.51 -0.42
N ASP A 91 7.48 -0.52 -1.29
CA ASP A 91 6.12 -0.96 -0.95
C ASP A 91 5.31 -1.32 -2.21
N ILE A 92 4.07 -1.80 -1.99
CA ILE A 92 3.14 -2.17 -3.05
C ILE A 92 2.71 -0.98 -3.92
N ILE A 93 2.77 0.25 -3.41
CA ILE A 93 2.44 1.46 -4.18
C ILE A 93 3.56 1.73 -5.20
N ALA A 94 4.82 1.60 -4.78
CA ALA A 94 5.97 1.70 -5.67
C ALA A 94 5.93 0.61 -6.76
N PHE A 95 5.57 -0.63 -6.40
CA PHE A 95 5.39 -1.71 -7.37
C PHE A 95 4.32 -1.34 -8.40
N TYR A 96 3.14 -0.93 -7.94
CA TYR A 96 2.01 -0.60 -8.81
C TYR A 96 2.36 0.50 -9.80
N ARG A 97 2.98 1.58 -9.31
CA ARG A 97 3.43 2.70 -10.15
C ARG A 97 4.38 2.25 -11.24
N LEU A 98 5.35 1.40 -10.90
CA LEU A 98 6.32 0.89 -11.87
C LEU A 98 5.65 -0.05 -12.88
N ARG A 99 4.73 -0.91 -12.41
CA ARG A 99 4.07 -1.94 -13.23
C ARG A 99 3.09 -1.38 -14.25
N TYR A 100 2.37 -0.34 -13.84
CA TYR A 100 1.27 0.27 -14.59
C TYR A 100 1.60 1.68 -15.11
N CYS A 101 2.85 2.12 -14.95
CA CYS A 101 3.34 3.43 -15.39
C CYS A 101 2.50 4.62 -14.87
N THR A 102 2.06 4.55 -13.62
CA THR A 102 1.21 5.60 -13.01
C THR A 102 2.00 6.52 -12.09
N ASP A 103 1.52 7.75 -11.92
CA ASP A 103 1.97 8.62 -10.85
C ASP A 103 1.47 8.11 -9.47
N PHE A 104 1.95 8.74 -8.40
CA PHE A 104 1.65 8.33 -7.03
C PHE A 104 0.18 8.49 -6.66
N MET A 105 -0.47 9.57 -7.08
CA MET A 105 -1.86 9.85 -6.69
C MET A 105 -2.83 8.92 -7.40
N THR A 106 -2.55 8.62 -8.67
CA THR A 106 -3.30 7.62 -9.45
C THR A 106 -3.15 6.24 -8.81
N ALA A 107 -1.92 5.77 -8.57
CA ALA A 107 -1.69 4.47 -7.92
C ALA A 107 -2.37 4.35 -6.56
N LEU A 108 -2.28 5.40 -5.74
CA LEU A 108 -2.89 5.41 -4.42
C LEU A 108 -4.42 5.29 -4.51
N SER A 109 -5.05 5.98 -5.48
CA SER A 109 -6.51 5.95 -5.65
C SER A 109 -7.00 4.60 -6.20
N ASP A 110 -6.26 4.00 -7.13
CA ASP A 110 -6.55 2.66 -7.64
C ASP A 110 -6.45 1.60 -6.54
N LEU A 111 -5.39 1.66 -5.72
CA LEU A 111 -5.18 0.75 -4.61
C LEU A 111 -6.20 0.96 -3.48
N GLU A 112 -6.68 2.19 -3.24
CA GLU A 112 -7.83 2.45 -2.36
C GLU A 112 -9.07 1.69 -2.86
N GLY A 113 -9.36 1.72 -4.15
CA GLY A 113 -10.45 0.96 -4.76
C GLY A 113 -10.30 -0.55 -4.59
N ARG A 114 -9.10 -1.10 -4.84
CA ARG A 114 -8.81 -2.54 -4.62
C ARG A 114 -8.91 -2.95 -3.15
N ALA A 115 -8.52 -2.05 -2.25
CA ALA A 115 -8.64 -2.26 -0.81
C ALA A 115 -10.08 -2.12 -0.27
N GLY A 116 -11.06 -1.78 -1.12
CA GLY A 116 -12.44 -1.51 -0.71
C GLY A 116 -12.60 -0.23 0.11
N ILE A 117 -11.61 0.67 0.06
CA ILE A 117 -11.63 1.99 0.70
C ILE A 117 -12.32 2.95 -0.27
N TRP A 118 -13.65 2.95 -0.24
CA TRP A 118 -14.45 3.90 -0.98
C TRP A 118 -14.56 5.22 -0.21
N ARG A 119 -14.55 6.34 -0.93
CA ARG A 119 -14.89 7.66 -0.37
C ARG A 119 -16.38 7.92 -0.46
#